data_AF-A0A9X7TRK8-F1
#
_entry.id   AF-A0A9X7TRK8-F1
#
_cell.length_a   1.000
_cell.length_b   1.000
_cell.length_c   1.000
_cell.angle_alpha   90.00
_cell.angle_beta   90.00
_cell.angle_gamma   90.00
#
_symmetry.space_group_name_H-M   'P 1'
#
loop_
_entity.id
_entity.type
_entity.pdbx_description
1 polymer ?
#
loop_
_entity_poly.entity_id
_entity_poly.type
_entity_poly.pdbx_seq_one_letter_code
_entity_poly.pdbx_strand_id
1 'polypeptide(L)' 'MDIKIIKTEKKGDFEEIEGLVPARCALGYYHVKVTIKGFRLIDSYCECGGKLCPHAVKLEMAFFRRRRELSS' A
#
# COMPACT_ATOMS: atom_id res chain seq x y z
N MET A 1 -6.46 13.37 6.50
CA MET A 1 -5.63 12.98 5.35
C MET A 1 -5.68 11.47 5.27
N ASP A 2 -6.40 10.97 4.28
CA ASP A 2 -6.69 9.55 4.13
C ASP A 2 -5.74 8.90 3.14
N ILE A 3 -5.52 7.61 3.30
CA ILE A 3 -4.70 6.82 2.38
C ILE A 3 -5.50 6.65 1.08
N LYS A 4 -4.90 7.02 -0.04
CA LYS A 4 -5.53 6.86 -1.36
C LYS A 4 -4.86 5.73 -2.11
N ILE A 5 -5.63 4.68 -2.38
CA ILE A 5 -5.20 3.60 -3.28
C ILE A 5 -5.44 4.09 -4.71
N ILE A 6 -4.37 4.21 -5.50
CA ILE A 6 -4.40 4.67 -6.89
C ILE A 6 -4.66 3.49 -7.82
N LYS A 7 -3.91 2.40 -7.62
CA LYS A 7 -3.95 1.24 -8.52
C LYS A 7 -3.85 -0.05 -7.72
N THR A 8 -4.61 -1.05 -8.16
CA THR A 8 -4.53 -2.43 -7.67
C THR A 8 -4.52 -3.35 -8.89
N GLU A 9 -3.46 -4.12 -9.06
CA GLU A 9 -3.28 -5.00 -10.21
C GLU A 9 -2.95 -6.41 -9.71
N LYS A 10 -3.82 -7.37 -10.05
CA LYS A 10 -3.62 -8.78 -9.70
C LYS A 10 -2.88 -9.49 -10.83
N LYS A 11 -1.68 -10.00 -10.54
CA LYS A 11 -0.84 -10.80 -11.44
C LYS A 11 -0.69 -12.22 -10.90
N GLY A 12 -1.65 -13.07 -11.27
CA GLY A 12 -1.70 -14.46 -10.84
C GLY A 12 -1.85 -14.56 -9.32
N ASP A 13 -0.78 -15.01 -8.65
CA ASP A 13 -0.74 -15.20 -7.19
C ASP A 13 -0.33 -13.93 -6.42
N PHE A 14 0.11 -12.88 -7.13
CA PHE A 14 0.56 -11.62 -6.55
C PHE A 14 -0.41 -10.48 -6.87
N GLU A 15 -0.50 -9.51 -5.97
CA GLU A 15 -1.26 -8.29 -6.13
C GLU A 15 -0.35 -7.09 -5.86
N GLU A 16 -0.14 -6.29 -6.90
CA GLU A 16 0.57 -5.03 -6.83
C GLU A 16 -0.41 -3.92 -6.49
N ILE A 17 -0.14 -3.19 -5.41
CA ILE A 17 -0.95 -2.07 -4.96
C ILE A 17 -0.08 -0.83 -4.95
N GLU A 18 -0.59 0.24 -5.54
CA GLU A 18 0.05 1.54 -5.58
C GLU A 18 -0.89 2.57 -4.95
N GLY A 19 -0.34 3.42 -4.10
CA GLY A 19 -1.12 4.44 -3.42
C GLY A 19 -0.31 5.55 -2.81
N LEU A 20 -1.03 6.57 -2.38
CA LEU A 20 -0.52 7.76 -1.72
C LEU A 20 -0.79 7.65 -0.23
N VAL A 21 0.28 7.67 0.55
CA VAL A 21 0.21 7.62 2.00
C VAL A 21 0.65 8.96 2.58
N PRO A 22 -0.22 9.63 3.35
CA PRO A 22 0.15 10.90 3.97
C PRO A 22 1.23 10.67 5.02
N ALA A 23 2.26 11.49 4.97
CA ALA A 23 3.29 11.54 6.00
C ALA A 23 3.12 12.77 6.86
N ARG A 24 3.34 12.61 8.17
CA ARG A 24 3.51 13.79 9.03
C ARG A 24 4.86 14.48 8.80
N CYS A 25 5.83 13.74 8.25
CA CYS A 25 7.22 14.19 8.11
C CYS A 25 7.46 15.11 6.91
N ALA A 26 6.58 15.05 5.90
CA ALA A 26 6.63 15.90 4.72
C ALA A 26 5.25 16.52 4.49
N LEU A 27 5.20 17.78 4.07
CA LEU A 27 3.96 18.43 3.61
C LEU A 27 3.52 17.78 2.29
N GLY A 28 2.91 16.60 2.36
CA GLY A 28 2.49 15.86 1.17
C GLY A 28 2.15 14.39 1.41
N TYR A 29 2.19 13.64 0.32
CA TYR A 29 1.97 12.20 0.29
C TYR A 29 3.23 11.53 -0.24
N TYR A 30 3.60 10.38 0.33
CA TYR A 30 4.57 9.50 -0.31
C TYR A 30 3.85 8.58 -1.27
N HIS A 31 4.44 8.41 -2.44
CA HIS A 31 4.09 7.34 -3.34
C HIS A 31 4.67 6.02 -2.81
N VAL A 32 3.77 5.07 -2.65
CA VAL A 32 4.05 3.78 -2.04
C VAL A 32 3.51 2.71 -2.97
N LYS A 33 4.34 1.72 -3.27
CA LYS A 33 3.97 0.55 -4.03
C LYS A 33 4.29 -0.68 -3.19
N VAL A 34 3.31 -1.56 -2.98
CA VAL A 34 3.48 -2.81 -2.25
C VAL A 34 3.04 -3.97 -3.13
N THR A 35 3.76 -5.07 -3.03
CA THR A 35 3.41 -6.33 -3.69
C THR A 35 3.04 -7.34 -2.62
N ILE A 36 1.83 -7.88 -2.71
CA ILE A 36 1.26 -8.81 -1.74
C ILE A 36 1.04 -10.16 -2.42
N LYS A 37 1.36 -11.25 -1.73
CA LYS A 37 1.03 -12.62 -2.12
C LYS A 37 0.02 -13.17 -1.13
N GLY A 38 -1.26 -13.24 -1.51
CA GLY A 38 -2.36 -13.59 -0.61
C GLY A 38 -2.58 -12.58 0.52
N PHE A 39 -2.00 -12.87 1.70
CA PHE A 39 -2.03 -12.04 2.91
C PHE A 39 -0.65 -11.53 3.37
N ARG A 40 0.40 -11.81 2.59
CA ARG A 40 1.77 -11.49 2.96
C ARG A 40 2.36 -10.44 2.03
N LEU A 41 2.85 -9.33 2.58
CA LEU A 41 3.68 -8.39 1.82
C LEU A 41 5.02 -9.05 1.48
N ILE A 42 5.33 -9.13 0.19
CA ILE A 42 6.56 -9.75 -0.32
C ILE A 42 7.58 -8.73 -0.81
N ASP A 43 7.13 -7.55 -1.23
CA ASP A 43 7.99 -6.46 -1.67
C ASP A 43 7.29 -5.12 -1.39
N SER A 44 8.08 -4.10 -1.13
CA SER A 44 7.57 -2.74 -0.98
C SER A 44 8.61 -1.70 -1.37
N TYR A 45 8.09 -0.69 -2.08
CA TYR A 45 8.79 0.49 -2.50
C TYR A 45 8.09 1.72 -1.92
N CYS A 46 8.87 2.64 -1.37
CA CYS A 46 8.39 3.92 -0.91
C CYS A 46 9.41 5.00 -1.26
N GLU A 47 8.92 6.15 -1.71
CA GLU A 47 9.75 7.32 -2.00
C GLU A 47 10.53 7.84 -0.79
N CYS A 48 10.17 7.44 0.44
CA CYS A 48 10.95 7.76 1.63
C CYS A 48 12.29 6.98 1.71
N GLY A 49 12.56 6.07 0.77
CA GLY A 49 13.80 5.29 0.69
C GLY A 49 13.84 4.04 1.59
N GLY A 50 12.83 3.85 2.45
CA GLY A 50 12.74 2.69 3.34
C GLY A 50 12.04 1.52 2.68
N LYS A 51 12.71 0.35 2.61
CA LYS A 51 12.11 -0.90 2.08
C LYS A 51 10.85 -1.29 2.84
N LEU A 52 10.89 -1.34 4.16
CA LEU A 52 9.72 -1.66 5.01
C LEU A 52 9.41 -0.49 5.94
N CYS A 53 8.86 0.58 5.37
CA CYS A 53 8.52 1.79 6.12
C CYS A 53 7.09 1.75 6.66
N PRO A 54 6.74 2.58 7.66
CA PRO A 54 5.36 2.69 8.13
C PRO A 54 4.37 3.11 7.03
N HIS A 55 4.84 3.71 5.93
CA HIS A 55 3.97 4.03 4.79
C HIS A 55 3.53 2.78 4.03
N ALA A 56 4.45 1.84 3.77
CA ALA A 56 4.14 0.54 3.13
C ALA A 56 3.11 -0.25 3.94
N VAL A 57 3.34 -0.37 5.25
CA VAL A 57 2.42 -1.08 6.17
C VAL A 57 1.04 -0.42 6.18
N LYS A 58 0.98 0.92 6.24
CA LYS A 58 -0.30 1.65 6.19
C LYS A 58 -1.07 1.40 4.89
N LEU A 59 -0.39 1.42 3.75
CA LEU A 59 -1.03 1.14 2.46
C LEU A 59 -1.57 -0.28 2.40
N GLU A 60 -0.79 -1.25 2.86
CA GLU A 60 -1.17 -2.66 2.95
C GLU A 60 -2.42 -2.85 3.83
N MET A 61 -2.43 -2.28 5.04
CA MET A 61 -3.58 -2.36 5.94
C MET A 61 -4.83 -1.69 5.35
N ALA A 62 -4.68 -0.53 4.69
CA ALA A 62 -5.78 0.15 4.01
C ALA A 62 -6.37 -0.70 2.89
N PHE A 63 -5.51 -1.38 2.13
CA PHE A 63 -5.93 -2.29 1.07
C PHE A 63 -6.66 -3.53 1.63
N PHE A 64 -6.15 -4.18 2.67
CA PHE A 64 -6.84 -5.31 3.29
C PHE A 64 -8.20 -4.93 3.90
N ARG A 65 -8.28 -3.75 4.52
CA ARG A 65 -9.56 -3.22 5.04
C ARG A 65 -10.57 -3.05 3.92
N ARG A 66 -10.16 -2.38 2.82
CA ARG A 66 -11.02 -2.16 1.65
C ARG A 66 -11.45 -3.48 0.99
N ARG A 67 -10.54 -4.45 0.90
CA ARG A 67 -10.83 -5.79 0.37
C ARG A 67 -11.87 -6.52 1.22
N ARG A 68 -11.80 -6.41 2.56
CA ARG A 68 -12.79 -7.00 3.46
C ARG A 68 -14.18 -6.37 3.27
N GLU A 69 -14.25 -5.06 3.09
CA GLU A 69 -15.51 -4.35 2.81
C GLU A 69 -16.13 -4.78 1.46
N LEU A 70 -15.30 -5.03 0.43
CA LEU A 70 -15.75 -5.53 -0.87
C LEU A 70 -16.19 -7.00 -0.86
N SER A 71 -15.89 -7.75 0.20
CA SER A 71 -16.27 -9.17 0.34
C SER A 71 -17.49 -9.38 1.26
N SER A 72 -18.12 -8.30 1.72
CA SER A 72 -19.35 -8.33 2.55
C SER A 72 -20.59 -7.98 1.75
#